data_AF-A0A077ZJP0-F1
#
_entry.id   AF-A0A077ZJP0-F1
#
_cell.length_a   1.000
_cell.length_b   1.000
_cell.length_c   1.000
_cell.angle_alpha   90.00
_cell.angle_beta   90.00
_cell.angle_gamma   90.00
#
_symmetry.space_group_name_H-M   'P 1'
#
loop_
_entity.id
_entity.type
_entity.pdbx_description
1 polymer ?
#
loop_
_entity_poly.entity_id
_entity_poly.type
_entity_poly.pdbx_seq_one_letter_code
_entity_poly.pdbx_strand_id
1 'polypeptide(L)'
;MKPAGLGPNHLFYTGPDFLLRHQSLWPSLPEVVQPLNLFDDPEIYATDWIGSINEDVDPIEALLCKFSRLTRVIRIMAYLNRFCSNARRRQKSLEYHAELDVTEIDNAFVILVRKAQNQAYSKEVTALRRQRELSADSSLIKLTPFLDARQILCVGGRLENAPIPLDSRHPVILPRMHRLTELIIWDTHNHLAHSSADRTLHEIRKLYWIPKGRTTVRRILNPCLKCKRLYAFPKTPRMAALPKFRLTPGLPAFTHCGVDYFGPFEVNSFRRMVKRWACLFTCLATRAVHLEVAYTLDTDSFLSVLFRFEQRRGTPAAYWSDNGTNIVGAKREIQECIQRLDHAKIAETLSIRRISWHFNPPAAPHMALIRSAKRALTATFYKGTLTDEILTTALCYVENLLNGRPLAYASLETREVEVLTFHHLLTGRSQPNFPPDVFTDSDFTFRKRWRYAQALATYFWRRWMEYVPSLIGRGKWTKNERNMSVSDIVVLADPNTPRGS
;
A
#
# COMPACT_ATOMS: atom_id res chain seq x y z
N MET A 1 -32.20 47.57 25.60
CA MET A 1 -32.23 49.00 25.98
C MET A 1 -33.36 49.66 25.21
N LYS A 2 -34.41 50.15 25.87
CA LYS A 2 -35.29 51.14 25.22
C LYS A 2 -34.49 52.46 25.17
N PRO A 3 -34.35 53.14 24.02
CA PRO A 3 -33.70 54.45 23.98
C PRO A 3 -34.31 55.36 25.04
N ALA A 4 -33.48 55.89 25.93
CA ALA A 4 -33.92 56.82 26.98
C ALA A 4 -34.51 58.07 26.30
N GLY A 5 -35.75 58.43 26.65
CA GLY A 5 -36.43 59.63 26.14
C GLY A 5 -37.57 59.40 25.15
N LEU A 6 -37.74 58.18 24.61
CA LEU A 6 -38.86 57.89 23.71
C LEU A 6 -40.06 57.34 24.51
N GLY A 7 -41.09 58.18 24.71
CA GLY A 7 -42.35 57.75 25.30
C GLY A 7 -43.02 56.60 24.51
N PRO A 8 -43.97 55.86 25.12
CA PRO A 8 -44.57 54.68 24.50
C PRO A 8 -45.28 54.96 23.16
N ASN A 9 -45.76 56.19 22.95
CA ASN A 9 -46.45 56.62 21.73
C ASN A 9 -45.53 57.40 20.76
N HIS A 10 -44.21 57.28 20.90
CA HIS A 10 -43.30 57.96 19.99
C HIS A 10 -43.41 57.39 18.57
N LEU A 11 -43.37 58.25 17.55
CA LEU A 11 -43.42 57.90 16.10
C LEU A 11 -42.45 56.78 15.72
N PHE A 12 -41.32 56.66 16.43
CA PHE A 12 -40.36 55.58 16.25
C PHE A 12 -40.95 54.18 16.53
N TYR A 13 -41.86 54.06 17.50
CA TYR A 13 -42.50 52.80 17.88
C TYR A 13 -43.82 52.56 17.16
N THR A 14 -44.60 53.62 16.94
CA THR A 14 -45.95 53.50 16.34
C THR A 14 -45.96 53.70 14.82
N GLY A 15 -44.91 54.32 14.27
CA GLY A 15 -44.92 54.85 12.92
C GLY A 15 -45.87 56.06 12.77
N PRO A 16 -45.87 56.73 11.61
CA PRO A 16 -46.86 57.74 11.26
C PRO A 16 -48.28 57.15 11.17
N ASP A 17 -49.27 57.88 11.67
CA ASP A 17 -50.67 57.42 11.84
C ASP A 17 -51.31 56.79 10.59
N PHE A 18 -50.94 57.24 9.39
CA PHE A 18 -51.53 56.72 8.16
C PHE A 18 -51.16 55.26 7.89
N LEU A 19 -50.01 54.78 8.37
CA LEU A 19 -49.59 53.37 8.20
C LEU A 19 -50.47 52.40 9.00
N LEU A 20 -51.12 52.88 10.07
CA LEU A 20 -52.09 52.12 10.84
C LEU A 20 -53.48 52.09 10.17
N ARG A 21 -53.71 52.93 9.16
CA ARG A 21 -54.95 52.99 8.39
C ARG A 21 -54.86 52.06 7.18
N HIS A 22 -56.03 51.65 6.66
CA HIS A 22 -56.13 50.84 5.46
C HIS A 22 -55.37 51.50 4.29
N GLN A 23 -54.71 50.71 3.44
CA GLN A 23 -53.82 51.18 2.36
C GLN A 23 -54.47 52.21 1.42
N SER A 24 -55.79 52.15 1.26
CA SER A 24 -56.56 53.11 0.46
C SER A 24 -56.62 54.53 1.03
N LEU A 25 -56.27 54.71 2.31
CA LEU A 25 -56.25 56.00 3.01
C LEU A 25 -54.82 56.54 3.15
N TRP A 26 -53.83 55.86 2.58
CA TRP A 26 -52.46 56.36 2.58
C TRP A 26 -52.37 57.61 1.70
N PRO A 27 -51.61 58.63 2.10
CA PRO A 27 -51.39 59.80 1.26
C PRO A 27 -50.70 59.35 -0.03
N SER A 28 -51.16 59.89 -1.17
CA SER A 28 -50.46 59.69 -2.45
C SER A 28 -49.06 60.28 -2.36
N LEU A 29 -48.06 59.54 -2.87
CA LEU A 29 -46.70 60.04 -3.01
C LEU A 29 -46.77 61.39 -3.74
N PRO A 30 -46.24 62.49 -3.16
CA PRO A 30 -46.17 63.73 -3.90
C PRO A 30 -45.35 63.50 -5.17
N GLU A 31 -45.80 64.04 -6.29
CA GLU A 31 -44.96 64.10 -7.49
C GLU A 31 -43.67 64.82 -7.09
N VAL A 32 -42.54 64.11 -7.16
CA VAL A 32 -41.23 64.68 -6.85
C VAL A 32 -40.89 65.64 -7.99
N VAL A 33 -41.38 66.88 -7.91
CA VAL A 33 -41.24 67.87 -9.00
C VAL A 33 -39.77 68.32 -9.14
N GLN A 34 -38.93 68.12 -8.12
CA GLN A 34 -37.49 68.35 -8.22
C GLN A 34 -36.73 67.27 -7.45
N PRO A 35 -35.65 66.69 -8.01
CA PRO A 35 -34.78 65.80 -7.25
C PRO A 35 -34.30 66.55 -6.01
N LEU A 36 -34.42 65.92 -4.83
CA LEU A 36 -33.85 66.44 -3.59
C LEU A 36 -32.40 66.83 -3.88
N ASN A 37 -32.05 68.10 -3.66
CA ASN A 37 -30.66 68.52 -3.69
C ASN A 37 -30.02 67.97 -2.40
N LEU A 38 -29.52 66.73 -2.46
CA LEU A 38 -28.98 65.96 -1.33
C LEU A 38 -27.86 66.69 -0.57
N PHE A 39 -27.33 67.78 -1.11
CA PHE A 39 -26.29 68.61 -0.50
C PHE A 39 -26.81 69.58 0.57
N ASP A 40 -28.10 69.92 0.57
CA ASP A 40 -28.68 70.90 1.50
C ASP A 40 -29.47 70.23 2.65
N ASP A 41 -29.53 68.90 2.71
CA ASP A 41 -30.20 68.19 3.79
C ASP A 41 -29.25 67.95 4.96
N PRO A 42 -29.41 68.64 6.12
CA PRO A 42 -28.51 68.52 7.25
C PRO A 42 -28.54 67.13 7.92
N GLU A 43 -29.53 66.27 7.60
CA GLU A 43 -29.57 64.88 8.07
C GLU A 43 -28.77 63.93 7.15
N ILE A 44 -28.45 64.38 5.93
CA ILE A 44 -27.61 63.63 4.99
C ILE A 44 -26.17 64.09 5.17
N TYR A 45 -25.49 63.50 6.16
CA TYR A 45 -24.04 63.47 6.13
C TYR A 45 -23.65 62.65 4.90
N ALA A 46 -23.18 63.32 3.85
CA ALA A 46 -22.40 62.69 2.81
C ALA A 46 -21.16 62.07 3.46
N THR A 47 -21.31 60.86 3.99
CA THR A 47 -20.18 60.06 4.40
C THR A 47 -19.58 59.56 3.11
N ASP A 48 -18.61 60.31 2.59
CA ASP A 48 -17.62 59.75 1.69
C ASP A 48 -16.98 58.58 2.44
N TRP A 49 -17.49 57.38 2.21
CA TRP A 49 -16.86 56.17 2.68
C TRP A 49 -15.56 56.05 1.89
N ILE A 50 -14.49 56.62 2.45
CA ILE A 50 -13.12 56.38 1.99
C ILE A 50 -12.65 55.10 2.71
N GLY A 51 -13.11 53.96 2.22
CA GLY A 51 -12.57 52.67 2.60
C GLY A 51 -11.51 52.22 1.60
N SER A 52 -10.27 52.03 2.05
CA SER A 52 -9.28 51.27 1.29
C SER A 52 -9.55 49.79 1.50
N ILE A 53 -9.96 49.06 0.46
CA ILE A 53 -9.91 47.59 0.47
C ILE A 53 -8.45 47.21 0.20
N ASN A 54 -7.66 47.04 1.25
CA ASN A 54 -6.39 46.34 1.17
C ASN A 54 -6.70 44.83 1.09
N GLU A 55 -7.24 44.37 -0.04
CA GLU A 55 -7.21 42.94 -0.34
C GLU A 55 -5.78 42.59 -0.75
N ASP A 56 -4.98 42.13 0.22
CA ASP A 56 -3.65 41.53 -0.04
C ASP A 56 -3.73 40.30 -0.95
N VAL A 57 -4.94 39.76 -1.17
CA VAL A 57 -5.18 38.54 -1.94
C VAL A 57 -6.05 38.84 -3.15
N ASP A 58 -5.52 38.54 -4.33
CA ASP A 58 -6.27 38.63 -5.58
C ASP A 58 -7.57 37.79 -5.55
N PRO A 59 -8.75 38.35 -5.88
CA PRO A 59 -10.02 37.62 -5.81
C PRO A 59 -10.07 36.34 -6.66
N ILE A 60 -9.38 36.31 -7.79
CA ILE A 60 -9.32 35.13 -8.67
C ILE A 60 -8.44 34.05 -8.02
N GLU A 61 -7.34 34.43 -7.40
CA GLU A 61 -6.50 33.50 -6.65
C GLU A 61 -7.23 32.94 -5.42
N ALA A 62 -7.96 33.79 -4.70
CA ALA A 62 -8.84 33.36 -3.61
C ALA A 62 -9.89 32.34 -4.10
N LEU A 63 -10.51 32.58 -5.27
CA LEU A 63 -11.45 31.66 -5.88
C LEU A 63 -10.80 30.31 -6.24
N LEU A 64 -9.62 30.32 -6.83
CA LEU A 64 -8.85 29.12 -7.20
C LEU A 64 -8.42 28.30 -5.98
N CYS A 65 -8.05 28.97 -4.89
CA CYS A 65 -7.63 28.33 -3.64
C CYS A 65 -8.81 27.78 -2.84
N LYS A 66 -9.98 28.41 -2.90
CA LYS A 66 -11.18 28.01 -2.14
C LYS A 66 -11.79 26.68 -2.59
N PHE A 67 -11.60 26.30 -3.86
CA PHE A 67 -12.22 25.10 -4.44
C PHE A 67 -11.19 24.07 -4.92
N SER A 68 -11.62 22.80 -4.93
CA SER A 68 -10.79 21.65 -5.35
C SER A 68 -11.18 21.08 -6.72
N ARG A 69 -12.34 21.47 -7.27
CA ARG A 69 -12.84 21.00 -8.57
C ARG A 69 -12.74 22.11 -9.60
N LEU A 70 -12.03 21.85 -10.70
CA LEU A 70 -11.84 22.81 -11.79
C LEU A 70 -13.18 23.26 -12.39
N THR A 71 -14.08 22.32 -12.68
CA THR A 71 -15.42 22.59 -13.24
C THR A 71 -16.23 23.56 -12.38
N ARG A 72 -16.15 23.46 -11.05
CA ARG A 72 -16.84 24.38 -10.13
C ARG A 72 -16.27 25.79 -10.22
N VAL A 73 -14.94 25.93 -10.31
CA VAL A 73 -14.28 27.23 -10.44
C VAL A 73 -14.67 27.91 -11.75
N ILE A 74 -14.63 27.17 -12.87
CA ILE A 74 -14.99 27.69 -14.19
C ILE A 74 -16.44 28.17 -14.20
N ARG A 75 -17.39 27.39 -13.67
CA ARG A 75 -18.81 27.79 -13.61
C ARG A 75 -19.03 29.04 -12.77
N ILE A 76 -18.36 29.16 -11.62
CA ILE A 76 -18.45 30.38 -10.78
C ILE A 76 -17.91 31.57 -11.55
N MET A 77 -16.75 31.45 -12.20
CA MET A 77 -16.18 32.52 -13.02
C MET A 77 -17.10 32.93 -14.17
N ALA A 78 -17.77 31.97 -14.81
CA ALA A 78 -18.74 32.24 -15.87
C ALA A 78 -19.96 33.02 -15.35
N TYR A 79 -20.54 32.62 -14.22
CA TYR A 79 -21.65 33.37 -13.60
C TYR A 79 -21.23 34.78 -13.14
N LEU A 80 -20.02 34.94 -12.59
CA LEU A 80 -19.49 36.26 -12.23
C LEU A 80 -19.34 37.16 -13.47
N ASN A 81 -18.82 36.64 -14.57
CA ASN A 81 -18.68 37.39 -15.81
C ASN A 81 -20.04 37.77 -16.42
N ARG A 82 -21.01 36.84 -16.40
CA ARG A 82 -22.39 37.10 -16.82
C ARG A 82 -23.02 38.22 -15.98
N PHE A 83 -22.87 38.15 -14.65
CA PHE A 83 -23.37 39.19 -13.74
C PHE A 83 -22.76 40.57 -14.09
N CYS A 84 -21.44 40.64 -14.25
CA CYS A 84 -20.76 41.89 -14.62
C CYS A 84 -21.21 42.42 -15.99
N SER A 85 -21.42 41.55 -16.98
CA SER A 85 -21.93 41.93 -18.31
C SER A 85 -23.35 42.49 -18.21
N ASN A 86 -24.23 41.81 -17.48
CA ASN A 86 -25.62 42.24 -17.28
C ASN A 86 -25.72 43.55 -16.51
N ALA A 87 -24.90 43.73 -15.46
CA ALA A 87 -24.86 44.96 -14.67
C ALA A 87 -24.34 46.18 -15.48
N ARG A 88 -23.53 45.95 -16.52
CA ARG A 88 -23.02 47.03 -17.40
C ARG A 88 -24.00 47.40 -18.53
N ARG A 89 -24.98 46.55 -18.85
CA ARG A 89 -25.98 46.85 -19.87
C ARG A 89 -26.97 47.88 -19.33
N ARG A 90 -27.12 49.02 -20.03
CA ARG A 90 -28.13 50.06 -19.69
C ARG A 90 -29.57 49.64 -20.00
N GLN A 91 -29.78 48.65 -20.87
CA GLN A 91 -31.10 48.29 -21.38
C GLN A 91 -31.74 47.17 -20.55
N LYS A 92 -33.01 47.36 -20.16
CA LYS A 92 -33.78 46.47 -19.26
C LYS A 92 -34.13 45.08 -19.83
N SER A 93 -33.78 44.77 -21.08
CA SER A 93 -33.99 43.43 -21.63
C SER A 93 -32.89 42.48 -21.13
N LEU A 94 -33.03 42.05 -19.88
CA LEU A 94 -32.23 40.96 -19.34
C LEU A 94 -32.74 39.65 -19.94
N GLU A 95 -31.99 39.07 -20.86
CA GLU A 95 -32.17 37.67 -21.26
C GLU A 95 -31.74 36.80 -20.08
N TYR A 96 -32.70 36.40 -19.23
CA TYR A 96 -32.44 35.43 -18.18
C TYR A 96 -32.41 34.02 -18.78
N HIS A 97 -31.21 33.48 -18.97
CA HIS A 97 -31.00 32.06 -19.24
C HIS A 97 -30.47 31.38 -17.97
N ALA A 98 -31.16 30.37 -17.45
CA ALA A 98 -30.75 29.70 -16.21
C ALA A 98 -29.41 28.93 -16.35
N GLU A 99 -29.19 28.33 -17.51
CA GLU A 99 -28.00 27.53 -17.81
C GLU A 99 -26.88 28.38 -18.44
N LEU A 100 -25.63 27.95 -18.23
CA LEU A 100 -24.45 28.58 -18.83
C LEU A 100 -24.25 28.05 -20.24
N ASP A 101 -23.99 28.94 -21.19
CA ASP A 101 -23.59 28.55 -22.53
C ASP A 101 -22.12 28.08 -22.56
N VAL A 102 -21.78 27.26 -23.56
CA VAL A 102 -20.41 26.78 -23.80
C VAL A 102 -19.46 27.95 -23.99
N THR A 103 -19.88 28.99 -24.71
CA THR A 103 -19.03 30.17 -24.94
C THR A 103 -18.71 30.92 -23.64
N GLU A 104 -19.64 30.96 -22.68
CA GLU A 104 -19.41 31.58 -21.38
C GLU A 104 -18.44 30.76 -20.52
N ILE A 105 -18.54 29.43 -20.58
CA ILE A 105 -17.62 28.50 -19.91
C ILE A 105 -16.20 28.65 -20.49
N ASP A 106 -16.08 28.69 -21.82
CA ASP A 106 -14.80 28.85 -22.50
C ASP A 106 -14.16 30.22 -22.19
N ASN A 107 -14.95 31.29 -22.25
CA ASN A 107 -14.49 32.64 -21.88
C ASN A 107 -14.04 32.71 -20.43
N ALA A 108 -14.77 32.07 -19.51
CA ALA A 108 -14.40 31.99 -18.10
C ALA A 108 -13.07 31.24 -17.91
N PHE A 109 -12.87 30.13 -18.61
CA PHE A 109 -11.61 29.40 -18.57
C PHE A 109 -10.44 30.24 -19.12
N VAL A 110 -10.64 30.93 -20.25
CA VAL A 110 -9.65 31.85 -20.84
C VAL A 110 -9.26 32.95 -19.84
N ILE A 111 -10.21 33.53 -19.10
CA ILE A 111 -9.92 34.53 -18.07
C ILE A 111 -8.99 33.96 -16.99
N LEU A 112 -9.26 32.75 -16.49
CA LEU A 112 -8.41 32.09 -15.50
C LEU A 112 -7.00 31.82 -16.03
N VAL A 113 -6.90 31.35 -17.27
CA VAL A 113 -5.61 31.11 -17.95
C VAL A 113 -4.83 32.41 -18.10
N ARG A 114 -5.47 33.47 -18.62
CA ARG A 114 -4.86 34.79 -18.76
C ARG A 114 -4.35 35.29 -17.41
N LYS A 115 -5.13 35.14 -16.35
CA LYS A 115 -4.70 35.56 -15.01
C LYS A 115 -3.44 34.82 -14.56
N ALA A 116 -3.44 33.49 -14.67
CA ALA A 116 -2.30 32.65 -14.31
C ALA A 116 -1.03 33.01 -15.11
N GLN A 117 -1.19 33.23 -16.42
CA GLN A 117 -0.09 33.61 -17.30
C GLN A 117 0.42 35.02 -17.01
N ASN A 118 -0.45 36.01 -16.76
CA ASN A 118 0.00 37.36 -16.41
C ASN A 118 0.72 37.40 -15.05
N GLN A 119 0.35 36.54 -14.09
CA GLN A 119 1.07 36.48 -12.80
C GLN A 119 2.45 35.85 -12.94
N ALA A 120 2.58 34.77 -13.70
CA ALA A 120 3.84 34.03 -13.80
C ALA A 120 4.79 34.54 -14.91
N TYR A 121 4.23 35.09 -15.99
CA TYR A 121 4.91 35.45 -17.23
C TYR A 121 4.57 36.88 -17.69
N SER A 122 4.41 37.81 -16.74
CA SER A 122 4.03 39.21 -17.00
C SER A 122 4.96 39.89 -18.02
N LYS A 123 6.26 39.66 -17.91
CA LYS A 123 7.30 40.24 -18.78
C LYS A 123 7.14 39.74 -20.22
N GLU A 124 6.98 38.43 -20.40
CA GLU A 124 6.77 37.80 -21.70
C GLU A 124 5.47 38.23 -22.35
N VAL A 125 4.37 38.25 -21.59
CA VAL A 125 3.06 38.69 -22.09
C VAL A 125 3.09 40.16 -22.51
N THR A 126 3.76 41.02 -21.75
CA THR A 126 3.88 42.45 -22.08
C THR A 126 4.75 42.68 -23.31
N ALA A 127 5.85 41.96 -23.45
CA ALA A 127 6.72 42.02 -24.64
C ALA A 127 5.94 41.62 -25.90
N LEU A 128 5.23 40.48 -25.86
CA LEU A 128 4.46 39.99 -27.00
C LEU A 128 3.27 40.87 -27.37
N ARG A 129 2.57 41.47 -26.39
CA ARG A 129 1.52 42.46 -26.68
C ARG A 129 2.06 43.69 -27.41
N ARG A 130 3.32 44.06 -27.15
CA ARG A 130 4.02 45.17 -27.82
C ARG A 130 4.75 44.72 -29.09
N GLN A 131 4.53 43.48 -29.56
CA GLN A 131 5.20 42.87 -30.72
C GLN A 131 6.73 42.93 -30.61
N ARG A 132 7.28 42.82 -29.39
CA ARG A 132 8.71 42.75 -29.12
C ARG A 132 9.15 41.31 -28.89
N GLU A 133 10.40 41.04 -29.24
CA GLU A 133 11.05 39.77 -28.93
C GLU A 133 11.19 39.56 -27.43
N LEU A 134 11.19 38.28 -27.00
CA LEU A 134 11.43 37.92 -25.62
C LEU A 134 12.91 38.11 -25.28
N SER A 135 13.19 38.41 -24.01
CA SER A 135 14.56 38.41 -23.49
C SER A 135 15.20 37.02 -23.65
N ALA A 136 16.49 37.00 -24.00
CA ALA A 136 17.31 35.80 -24.08
C ALA A 136 17.28 34.95 -22.79
N ASP A 137 17.07 35.59 -21.64
CA ASP A 137 17.01 34.94 -20.33
C ASP A 137 15.63 34.33 -20.01
N SER A 138 14.63 34.51 -20.88
CA SER A 138 13.30 33.97 -20.62
C SER A 138 13.31 32.44 -20.59
N SER A 139 12.74 31.88 -19.54
CA SER A 139 12.55 30.43 -19.39
C SER A 139 11.69 29.81 -20.50
N LEU A 140 10.96 30.63 -21.26
CA LEU A 140 10.06 30.20 -22.33
C LEU A 140 10.64 30.39 -23.73
N ILE A 141 11.81 31.03 -23.90
CA ILE A 141 12.33 31.41 -25.22
C ILE A 141 12.44 30.22 -26.20
N LYS A 142 12.79 29.04 -25.70
CA LYS A 142 12.91 27.80 -26.50
C LYS A 142 11.58 27.30 -27.07
N LEU A 143 10.45 27.78 -26.56
CA LEU A 143 9.11 27.42 -27.01
C LEU A 143 8.57 28.36 -28.09
N THR A 144 9.33 29.41 -28.44
CA THR A 144 8.91 30.48 -29.36
C THR A 144 7.47 30.94 -29.06
N PRO A 145 7.19 31.38 -27.82
CA PRO A 145 5.83 31.59 -27.38
C PRO A 145 5.19 32.77 -28.13
N PHE A 146 3.90 32.67 -28.41
CA PHE A 146 3.11 33.73 -29.04
C PHE A 146 1.77 33.90 -28.33
N LEU A 147 1.09 35.03 -28.58
CA LEU A 147 -0.26 35.27 -28.10
C LEU A 147 -1.27 34.89 -29.18
N ASP A 148 -2.24 34.02 -28.84
CA ASP A 148 -3.32 33.66 -29.76
C ASP A 148 -4.39 34.77 -29.87
N ALA A 149 -5.45 34.51 -30.65
CA ALA A 149 -6.58 35.43 -30.81
C ALA A 149 -7.31 35.74 -29.48
N ARG A 150 -7.21 34.86 -28.49
CA ARG A 150 -7.80 35.02 -27.15
C ARG A 150 -6.85 35.74 -26.17
N GLN A 151 -5.69 36.17 -26.65
CA GLN A 151 -4.64 36.82 -25.86
C GLN A 151 -4.07 35.94 -24.74
N ILE A 152 -4.00 34.62 -24.97
CA ILE A 152 -3.29 33.67 -24.11
C ILE A 152 -1.97 33.23 -24.73
N LEU A 153 -1.01 32.91 -23.86
CA LEU A 153 0.32 32.47 -24.23
C LEU A 153 0.29 31.01 -24.70
N CYS A 154 0.64 30.76 -25.95
CA CYS A 154 0.70 29.44 -26.57
C CYS A 154 2.12 29.12 -27.07
N VAL A 155 2.42 27.83 -27.23
CA VAL A 155 3.69 27.37 -27.80
C VAL A 155 3.70 27.59 -29.32
N GLY A 156 4.64 28.36 -29.86
CA GLY A 156 4.85 28.45 -31.32
C GLY A 156 5.50 27.19 -31.86
N GLY A 157 6.60 26.78 -31.24
CA GLY A 157 7.27 25.50 -31.51
C GLY A 157 7.63 25.25 -32.98
N ARG A 158 7.88 23.98 -33.31
CA ARG A 158 8.26 23.51 -34.67
C ARG A 158 7.24 22.53 -35.25
N LEU A 159 6.03 22.50 -34.70
CA LEU A 159 4.97 21.53 -35.05
C LEU A 159 3.84 22.14 -35.88
N GLU A 160 4.03 23.33 -36.44
CA GLU A 160 3.01 24.05 -37.23
C GLU A 160 2.44 23.20 -38.38
N ASN A 161 3.30 22.43 -39.06
CA ASN A 161 2.92 21.57 -40.18
C ASN A 161 2.56 20.13 -39.79
N ALA A 162 2.51 19.80 -38.49
CA ALA A 162 2.16 18.45 -38.05
C ALA A 162 0.66 18.17 -38.30
N PRO A 163 0.27 16.96 -38.76
CA PRO A 163 -1.13 16.59 -39.01
C PRO A 163 -1.87 16.27 -37.71
N ILE A 164 -1.90 17.22 -36.78
CA ILE A 164 -2.55 17.13 -35.46
C ILE A 164 -3.42 18.38 -35.22
N PRO A 165 -4.42 18.31 -34.32
CA PRO A 165 -5.29 19.44 -34.01
C PRO A 165 -4.50 20.71 -33.62
N LEU A 166 -5.06 21.88 -33.92
CA LEU A 166 -4.39 23.18 -33.71
C LEU A 166 -3.95 23.36 -32.25
N ASP A 167 -4.80 23.00 -31.29
CA ASP A 167 -4.48 23.10 -29.85
C ASP A 167 -3.34 22.17 -29.43
N SER A 168 -3.11 21.06 -30.16
CA SER A 168 -1.97 20.17 -29.93
C SER A 168 -0.70 20.63 -30.62
N ARG A 169 -0.81 21.40 -31.71
CA ARG A 169 0.34 22.09 -32.33
C ARG A 169 0.82 23.26 -31.48
N HIS A 170 -0.14 24.00 -30.91
CA HIS A 170 0.11 25.21 -30.13
C HIS A 170 -0.52 25.13 -28.73
N PRO A 171 -0.07 24.19 -27.88
CA PRO A 171 -0.63 24.03 -26.54
C PRO A 171 -0.44 25.29 -25.70
N VAL A 172 -1.42 25.57 -24.85
CA VAL A 172 -1.45 26.73 -23.96
C VAL A 172 -0.40 26.58 -22.86
N ILE A 173 0.46 27.59 -22.69
CA ILE A 173 1.53 27.55 -21.70
C ILE A 173 0.95 27.80 -20.30
N LEU A 174 1.16 26.87 -19.37
CA LEU A 174 0.70 26.97 -17.99
C LEU A 174 1.88 27.01 -17.00
N PRO A 175 1.83 27.90 -16.00
CA PRO A 175 2.88 27.99 -14.99
C PRO A 175 2.93 26.78 -14.07
N ARG A 176 4.15 26.32 -13.77
CA ARG A 176 4.44 25.12 -12.94
C ARG A 176 3.97 25.22 -11.48
N MET A 177 3.94 26.42 -10.91
CA MET A 177 3.62 26.70 -9.51
C MET A 177 2.44 27.65 -9.46
N HIS A 178 1.26 27.16 -9.89
CA HIS A 178 0.04 27.94 -9.89
C HIS A 178 -1.16 27.03 -9.65
N ARG A 179 -2.13 27.51 -8.87
CA ARG A 179 -3.26 26.71 -8.42
C ARG A 179 -4.12 26.17 -9.57
N LEU A 180 -4.36 26.98 -10.61
CA LEU A 180 -5.05 26.56 -11.84
C LEU A 180 -4.40 25.31 -12.47
N THR A 181 -3.07 25.29 -12.58
CA THR A 181 -2.32 24.16 -13.14
C THR A 181 -2.50 22.90 -12.30
N GLU A 182 -2.54 23.03 -10.98
CA GLU A 182 -2.81 21.91 -10.08
C GLU A 182 -4.23 21.37 -10.27
N LEU A 183 -5.23 22.24 -10.39
CA LEU A 183 -6.62 21.86 -10.64
C LEU A 183 -6.78 21.13 -11.98
N ILE A 184 -6.12 21.60 -13.05
CA ILE A 184 -6.13 20.94 -14.36
C ILE A 184 -5.49 19.54 -14.29
N ILE A 185 -4.36 19.42 -13.57
CA ILE A 185 -3.71 18.11 -13.37
C ILE A 185 -4.61 17.15 -12.60
N TRP A 186 -5.25 17.62 -11.53
CA TRP A 186 -6.17 16.81 -10.73
C TRP A 186 -7.42 16.41 -11.50
N ASP A 187 -8.01 17.33 -12.25
CA ASP A 187 -9.20 17.08 -13.07
C ASP A 187 -8.91 16.03 -14.15
N THR A 188 -7.81 16.20 -14.90
CA THR A 188 -7.35 15.23 -15.90
C THR A 188 -7.06 13.87 -15.27
N HIS A 189 -6.41 13.84 -14.10
CA HIS A 189 -6.10 12.60 -13.39
C HIS A 189 -7.35 11.85 -12.93
N ASN A 190 -8.37 12.56 -12.46
CA ASN A 190 -9.66 11.98 -12.08
C ASN A 190 -10.45 11.48 -13.30
N HIS A 191 -10.46 12.24 -14.40
CA HIS A 191 -11.12 11.86 -15.65
C HIS A 191 -10.50 10.57 -16.24
N LEU A 192 -9.17 10.44 -16.15
CA LEU A 192 -8.45 9.23 -16.57
C LEU A 192 -8.44 8.12 -15.50
N ALA A 193 -9.39 8.13 -14.56
CA ALA A 193 -9.57 7.13 -13.51
C ALA A 193 -8.28 6.78 -12.75
N HIS A 194 -7.51 7.79 -12.33
CA HIS A 194 -6.27 7.60 -11.58
C HIS A 194 -5.17 6.84 -12.33
N SER A 195 -5.09 7.01 -13.66
CA SER A 195 -4.01 6.51 -14.50
C SER A 195 -2.62 7.04 -14.08
N SER A 196 -1.56 6.47 -14.68
CA SER A 196 -0.18 6.84 -14.36
C SER A 196 0.10 8.33 -14.63
N ALA A 197 1.04 8.91 -13.85
CA ALA A 197 1.46 10.30 -14.02
C ALA A 197 1.94 10.60 -15.46
N ASP A 198 2.55 9.63 -16.13
CA ASP A 198 3.01 9.77 -17.51
C ASP A 198 1.83 9.77 -18.51
N ARG A 199 0.77 8.98 -18.27
CA ARG A 199 -0.49 9.02 -19.05
C ARG A 199 -1.23 10.35 -18.87
N THR A 200 -1.32 10.82 -17.62
CA THR A 200 -1.91 12.14 -17.31
C THR A 200 -1.15 13.26 -18.00
N LEU A 201 0.19 13.25 -17.96
CA LEU A 201 1.01 14.24 -18.66
C LEU A 201 0.79 14.22 -20.19
N HIS A 202 0.70 13.02 -20.78
CA HIS A 202 0.43 12.90 -22.22
C HIS A 202 -0.92 13.51 -22.60
N GLU A 203 -1.96 13.28 -21.80
CA GLU A 203 -3.29 13.85 -22.07
C GLU A 203 -3.28 15.37 -21.94
N ILE A 204 -2.64 15.91 -20.90
CA ILE A 204 -2.49 17.35 -20.70
C ILE A 204 -1.74 18.00 -21.86
N ARG A 205 -0.70 17.35 -22.40
CA ARG A 205 0.12 17.86 -23.51
C ARG A 205 -0.63 18.09 -24.81
N LYS A 206 -1.82 17.51 -24.99
CA LYS A 206 -2.67 17.76 -26.16
C LYS A 206 -3.23 19.17 -26.20
N LEU A 207 -3.33 19.84 -25.04
CA LEU A 207 -3.95 21.16 -24.89
C LEU A 207 -3.06 22.16 -24.15
N TYR A 208 -2.17 21.68 -23.27
CA TYR A 208 -1.39 22.50 -22.35
C TYR A 208 0.08 22.12 -22.30
N TRP A 209 0.95 23.12 -22.23
CA TRP A 209 2.38 22.95 -22.03
C TRP A 209 2.81 23.47 -20.67
N ILE A 210 3.24 22.56 -19.79
CA ILE A 210 3.77 22.90 -18.46
C ILE A 210 5.30 22.75 -18.48
N PRO A 211 6.08 23.82 -18.22
CA PRO A 211 7.53 23.71 -18.07
C PRO A 211 7.90 22.70 -16.98
N LYS A 212 8.85 21.80 -17.28
CA LYS A 212 9.19 20.64 -16.42
C LYS A 212 7.96 19.76 -16.07
N GLY A 213 7.01 19.65 -16.99
CA GLY A 213 5.70 19.03 -16.77
C GLY A 213 5.71 17.66 -16.10
N ARG A 214 6.65 16.76 -16.47
CA ARG A 214 6.76 15.44 -15.83
C ARG A 214 7.00 15.52 -14.32
N THR A 215 7.93 16.39 -13.91
CA THR A 215 8.24 16.62 -12.49
C THR A 215 7.05 17.26 -11.78
N THR A 216 6.39 18.24 -12.42
CA THR A 216 5.23 18.94 -11.87
C THR A 216 4.04 18.00 -11.65
N VAL A 217 3.68 17.18 -12.65
CA VAL A 217 2.59 16.20 -12.53
C VAL A 217 2.89 15.17 -11.44
N ARG A 218 4.12 14.63 -11.38
CA ARG A 218 4.51 13.71 -10.31
C ARG A 218 4.43 14.33 -8.92
N ARG A 219 4.85 15.59 -8.76
CA ARG A 219 4.74 16.33 -7.49
C ARG A 219 3.28 16.43 -7.03
N ILE A 220 2.39 16.84 -7.94
CA ILE A 220 0.98 17.09 -7.63
C ILE A 220 0.20 15.81 -7.36
N LEU A 221 0.52 14.72 -8.08
CA LEU A 221 -0.16 13.43 -7.92
C LEU A 221 0.44 12.54 -6.81
N ASN A 222 1.65 12.82 -6.33
CA ASN A 222 2.28 12.07 -5.22
C ASN A 222 1.36 11.91 -3.98
N PRO A 223 0.65 12.95 -3.48
CA PRO A 223 -0.25 12.80 -2.34
C PRO A 223 -1.55 12.05 -2.65
N CYS A 224 -1.83 11.65 -3.89
CA CYS A 224 -3.10 11.02 -4.25
C CYS A 224 -3.35 9.71 -3.49
N LEU A 225 -4.29 9.75 -2.53
CA LEU A 225 -4.62 8.62 -1.66
C LEU A 225 -5.20 7.44 -2.44
N LYS A 226 -6.00 7.69 -3.48
CA LYS A 226 -6.54 6.63 -4.35
C LYS A 226 -5.41 5.90 -5.07
N CYS A 227 -4.45 6.61 -5.66
CA CYS A 227 -3.26 6.00 -6.26
C CYS A 227 -2.40 5.28 -5.22
N LYS A 228 -2.17 5.90 -4.06
CA LYS A 228 -1.39 5.27 -2.98
C LYS A 228 -2.01 3.95 -2.54
N ARG A 229 -3.34 3.84 -2.47
CA ARG A 229 -4.05 2.60 -2.15
C ARG A 229 -3.95 1.58 -3.28
N LEU A 230 -4.25 1.99 -4.53
CA LEU A 230 -4.26 1.10 -5.69
C LEU A 230 -2.89 0.51 -6.03
N TYR A 231 -1.82 1.28 -5.83
CA TYR A 231 -0.44 0.88 -6.16
C TYR A 231 0.45 0.68 -4.92
N ALA A 232 -0.14 0.49 -3.73
CA ALA A 232 0.62 0.18 -2.52
C ALA A 232 1.29 -1.20 -2.66
N PHE A 233 2.61 -1.24 -2.43
CA PHE A 233 3.34 -2.49 -2.23
C PHE A 233 3.82 -2.57 -0.78
N PRO A 234 3.81 -3.76 -0.14
CA PRO A 234 4.34 -3.92 1.21
C PRO A 234 5.80 -3.48 1.27
N LYS A 235 6.09 -2.49 2.12
CA LYS A 235 7.47 -2.11 2.43
C LYS A 235 8.00 -3.10 3.46
N THR A 236 8.70 -4.12 2.98
CA THR A 236 9.29 -5.15 3.85
C THR A 236 10.60 -4.64 4.45
N PRO A 237 10.81 -4.77 5.78
CA PRO A 237 12.06 -4.39 6.40
C PRO A 237 13.21 -5.27 5.93
N ARG A 238 14.44 -4.82 6.16
CA ARG A 238 15.64 -5.60 5.83
C ARG A 238 15.57 -6.99 6.46
N MET A 239 15.93 -8.03 5.69
CA MET A 239 15.94 -9.40 6.19
C MET A 239 16.84 -9.51 7.43
N ALA A 240 16.24 -10.00 8.52
CA ALA A 240 16.89 -10.16 9.82
C ALA A 240 18.05 -11.16 9.75
N ALA A 241 18.95 -11.08 10.74
CA ALA A 241 19.99 -12.09 10.92
C ALA A 241 19.37 -13.49 11.16
N LEU A 242 20.09 -14.53 10.77
CA LEU A 242 19.67 -15.90 11.04
C LEU A 242 19.67 -16.15 12.56
N PRO A 243 18.68 -16.86 13.11
CA PRO A 243 18.65 -17.18 14.54
C PRO A 243 19.89 -17.97 14.98
N LYS A 244 20.32 -17.80 16.22
CA LYS A 244 21.50 -18.49 16.78
C LYS A 244 21.44 -20.01 16.60
N PHE A 245 20.30 -20.63 16.89
CA PHE A 245 20.09 -22.07 16.73
C PHE A 245 20.30 -22.58 15.29
N ARG A 246 20.24 -21.69 14.29
CA ARG A 246 20.51 -22.03 12.89
C ARG A 246 21.99 -22.14 12.56
N LEU A 247 22.83 -21.57 13.43
CA LEU A 247 24.28 -21.47 13.24
C LEU A 247 25.06 -22.29 14.27
N THR A 248 24.45 -22.71 15.39
CA THR A 248 25.12 -23.54 16.40
C THR A 248 25.38 -24.96 15.89
N PRO A 249 26.64 -25.38 15.69
CA PRO A 249 26.94 -26.77 15.33
C PRO A 249 26.86 -27.69 16.55
N GLY A 250 26.79 -29.01 16.31
CA GLY A 250 26.88 -30.04 17.36
C GLY A 250 25.60 -30.33 18.14
N LEU A 251 24.51 -29.59 17.90
CA LEU A 251 23.20 -29.90 18.48
C LEU A 251 22.57 -31.10 17.76
N PRO A 252 21.86 -32.01 18.46
CA PRO A 252 21.09 -33.05 17.79
C PRO A 252 20.07 -32.50 16.78
N ALA A 253 19.69 -33.32 15.80
CA ALA A 253 18.58 -32.97 14.91
C ALA A 253 17.32 -32.66 15.73
N PHE A 254 16.51 -31.72 15.25
CA PHE A 254 15.26 -31.31 15.89
C PHE A 254 15.38 -30.69 17.30
N THR A 255 16.57 -30.29 17.79
CA THR A 255 16.65 -29.52 19.06
C THR A 255 15.76 -28.28 19.05
N HIS A 256 15.68 -27.59 17.91
CA HIS A 256 14.70 -26.53 17.66
C HIS A 256 13.83 -26.97 16.48
N CYS A 257 12.52 -27.08 16.69
CA CYS A 257 11.60 -27.65 15.71
C CYS A 257 10.49 -26.65 15.35
N GLY A 258 10.28 -26.44 14.06
CA GLY A 258 9.08 -25.81 13.53
C GLY A 258 7.96 -26.83 13.40
N VAL A 259 6.74 -26.48 13.75
CA VAL A 259 5.54 -27.33 13.61
C VAL A 259 4.55 -26.59 12.73
N ASP A 260 4.04 -27.29 11.72
CA ASP A 260 3.05 -26.71 10.82
C ASP A 260 2.10 -27.78 10.25
N TYR A 261 0.86 -27.39 9.96
CA TYR A 261 -0.17 -28.26 9.44
C TYR A 261 -0.44 -27.97 7.97
N PHE A 262 -0.72 -29.02 7.20
CA PHE A 262 -1.24 -28.86 5.85
C PHE A 262 -2.20 -29.96 5.43
N GLY A 263 -3.07 -29.62 4.50
CA GLY A 263 -4.22 -30.44 4.09
C GLY A 263 -5.40 -29.52 3.75
N PRO A 264 -6.64 -30.01 3.86
CA PRO A 264 -7.01 -31.40 4.14
C PRO A 264 -6.75 -32.34 2.95
N PHE A 265 -6.50 -33.62 3.23
CA PHE A 265 -6.51 -34.72 2.27
C PHE A 265 -7.83 -35.47 2.43
N GLU A 266 -8.51 -35.73 1.32
CA GLU A 266 -9.72 -36.56 1.32
C GLU A 266 -9.31 -38.03 1.29
N VAL A 267 -9.62 -38.74 2.37
CA VAL A 267 -9.25 -40.14 2.58
C VAL A 267 -10.51 -40.98 2.66
N ASN A 268 -10.55 -42.10 1.95
CA ASN A 268 -11.60 -43.08 2.09
C ASN A 268 -11.38 -43.90 3.37
N SER A 269 -12.28 -43.73 4.33
CA SER A 269 -12.33 -44.52 5.55
C SER A 269 -13.63 -45.34 5.53
N PHE A 270 -13.49 -46.62 5.20
CA PHE A 270 -14.59 -47.57 5.06
C PHE A 270 -15.68 -47.12 4.07
N ARG A 271 -16.74 -46.48 4.55
CA ARG A 271 -17.91 -46.05 3.77
C ARG A 271 -18.04 -44.52 3.66
N ARG A 272 -17.05 -43.76 4.13
CA ARG A 272 -17.10 -42.30 4.17
C ARG A 272 -15.78 -41.69 3.73
N MET A 273 -15.87 -40.58 3.00
CA MET A 273 -14.74 -39.69 2.77
C MET A 273 -14.54 -38.83 4.01
N VAL A 274 -13.32 -38.86 4.56
CA VAL A 274 -12.94 -38.12 5.76
C VAL A 274 -11.74 -37.24 5.47
N LYS A 275 -11.66 -36.10 6.14
CA LYS A 275 -10.50 -35.21 6.03
C LYS A 275 -9.39 -35.72 6.94
N ARG A 276 -8.17 -35.73 6.40
CA ARG A 276 -6.92 -35.93 7.14
C ARG A 276 -6.00 -34.75 6.92
N TRP A 277 -5.07 -34.55 7.83
CA TRP A 277 -4.05 -33.52 7.71
C TRP A 277 -2.68 -34.16 7.88
N ALA A 278 -1.66 -33.48 7.37
CA ALA A 278 -0.29 -33.84 7.62
C ALA A 278 0.33 -32.77 8.52
N CYS A 279 1.00 -33.22 9.57
CA CYS A 279 1.80 -32.38 10.44
C CYS A 279 3.26 -32.46 10.00
N LEU A 280 3.86 -31.31 9.74
CA LEU A 280 5.24 -31.12 9.34
C LEU A 280 6.06 -30.63 10.52
N PHE A 281 7.01 -31.47 10.94
CA PHE A 281 8.08 -31.09 11.86
C PHE A 281 9.32 -30.74 11.05
N THR A 282 9.85 -29.54 11.25
CA THR A 282 11.07 -29.07 10.57
C THR A 282 12.16 -28.75 11.59
N CYS A 283 13.32 -29.37 11.48
CA CYS A 283 14.48 -28.93 12.24
C CYS A 283 14.88 -27.51 11.80
N LEU A 284 14.82 -26.53 12.70
CA LEU A 284 15.10 -25.13 12.36
C LEU A 284 16.60 -24.85 12.17
N ALA A 285 17.45 -25.73 12.69
CA ALA A 285 18.89 -25.71 12.47
C ALA A 285 19.21 -26.16 11.05
N THR A 286 18.86 -27.41 10.73
CA THR A 286 19.31 -28.07 9.51
C THR A 286 18.30 -27.92 8.38
N ARG A 287 16.99 -27.94 8.65
CA ARG A 287 15.86 -28.09 7.70
C ARG A 287 15.51 -29.55 7.35
N ALA A 288 16.01 -30.50 8.14
CA ALA A 288 15.47 -31.86 8.15
C ALA A 288 13.96 -31.85 8.45
N VAL A 289 13.22 -32.78 7.84
CA VAL A 289 11.76 -32.86 7.90
C VAL A 289 11.33 -34.20 8.52
N HIS A 290 10.27 -34.16 9.32
CA HIS A 290 9.51 -35.32 9.75
C HIS A 290 8.01 -35.08 9.49
N LEU A 291 7.30 -36.07 8.96
CA LEU A 291 5.89 -35.97 8.59
C LEU A 291 5.05 -36.99 9.35
N GLU A 292 3.89 -36.57 9.85
CA GLU A 292 2.92 -37.43 10.53
C GLU A 292 1.50 -37.16 10.04
N VAL A 293 0.68 -38.20 9.94
CA VAL A 293 -0.76 -38.05 9.69
C VAL A 293 -1.45 -37.57 10.96
N ALA A 294 -2.27 -36.54 10.85
CA ALA A 294 -3.24 -36.12 11.84
C ALA A 294 -4.66 -36.45 11.35
N TYR A 295 -5.44 -37.07 12.21
CA TYR A 295 -6.78 -37.56 11.87
C TYR A 295 -7.83 -36.44 11.93
N THR A 296 -7.58 -35.44 12.77
CA THR A 296 -8.41 -34.26 13.03
C THR A 296 -7.50 -33.05 13.32
N LEU A 297 -8.08 -31.85 13.34
CA LEU A 297 -7.43 -30.61 13.79
C LEU A 297 -7.77 -30.30 15.26
N ASP A 298 -8.07 -31.30 16.06
CA ASP A 298 -8.25 -31.13 17.50
C ASP A 298 -6.91 -31.26 18.25
N THR A 299 -6.96 -30.98 19.55
CA THR A 299 -5.81 -31.08 20.43
C THR A 299 -5.31 -32.52 20.58
N ASP A 300 -6.21 -33.49 20.73
CA ASP A 300 -5.86 -34.91 20.96
C ASP A 300 -5.11 -35.53 19.78
N SER A 301 -5.53 -35.23 18.55
CA SER A 301 -4.86 -35.70 17.35
C SER A 301 -3.48 -35.08 17.22
N PHE A 302 -3.33 -33.79 17.58
CA PHE A 302 -2.03 -33.15 17.61
C PHE A 302 -1.12 -33.73 18.70
N LEU A 303 -1.62 -34.01 19.90
CA LEU A 303 -0.84 -34.67 20.96
C LEU A 303 -0.38 -36.07 20.54
N SER A 304 -1.26 -36.83 19.87
CA SER A 304 -0.92 -38.14 19.33
C SER A 304 0.20 -38.06 18.28
N VAL A 305 0.11 -37.07 17.38
CA VAL A 305 1.15 -36.75 16.39
C VAL A 305 2.46 -36.35 17.04
N LEU A 306 2.40 -35.45 18.03
CA LEU A 306 3.55 -34.97 18.77
C LEU A 306 4.27 -36.12 19.48
N PHE A 307 3.51 -36.98 20.16
CA PHE A 307 4.06 -38.15 20.84
C PHE A 307 4.75 -39.09 19.84
N ARG A 308 4.09 -39.40 18.71
CA ARG A 308 4.68 -40.20 17.63
C ARG A 308 5.98 -39.62 17.06
N PHE A 309 6.08 -38.30 16.97
CA PHE A 309 7.29 -37.61 16.55
C PHE A 309 8.39 -37.73 17.62
N GLU A 310 8.09 -37.41 18.88
CA GLU A 310 9.06 -37.45 19.98
C GLU A 310 9.60 -38.86 20.21
N GLN A 311 8.75 -39.90 20.11
CA GLN A 311 9.19 -41.29 20.24
C GLN A 311 10.13 -41.74 19.11
N ARG A 312 10.11 -41.08 17.95
CA ARG A 312 10.98 -41.42 16.80
C ARG A 312 12.22 -40.53 16.68
N ARG A 313 12.12 -39.26 17.08
CA ARG A 313 13.16 -38.23 16.84
C ARG A 313 13.76 -37.65 18.11
N GLY A 314 13.23 -38.00 19.28
CA GLY A 314 13.57 -37.40 20.56
C GLY A 314 12.80 -36.10 20.81
N THR A 315 12.79 -35.67 22.08
CA THR A 315 12.09 -34.46 22.50
C THR A 315 12.91 -33.20 22.20
N PRO A 316 12.40 -32.25 21.38
CA PRO A 316 13.01 -30.95 21.15
C PRO A 316 13.15 -30.12 22.43
N ALA A 317 14.16 -29.23 22.45
CA ALA A 317 14.27 -28.20 23.48
C ALA A 317 13.29 -27.03 23.22
N ALA A 318 12.94 -26.78 21.95
CA ALA A 318 12.06 -25.69 21.57
C ALA A 318 11.17 -26.03 20.36
N TYR A 319 9.89 -25.67 20.45
CA TYR A 319 8.92 -25.71 19.36
C TYR A 319 8.56 -24.29 18.87
N TRP A 320 8.35 -24.15 17.57
CA TRP A 320 7.93 -22.92 16.90
C TRP A 320 6.77 -23.19 15.95
N SER A 321 5.60 -22.66 16.25
CA SER A 321 4.39 -22.91 15.45
C SER A 321 3.62 -21.62 15.17
N ASP A 322 2.60 -21.66 14.33
CA ASP A 322 1.58 -20.61 14.31
C ASP A 322 0.66 -20.71 15.55
N ASN A 323 -0.27 -19.76 15.70
CA ASN A 323 -1.28 -19.73 16.76
C ASN A 323 -2.46 -20.68 16.48
N GLY A 324 -2.25 -21.82 15.83
CA GLY A 324 -3.30 -22.81 15.62
C GLY A 324 -3.97 -23.21 16.93
N THR A 325 -5.30 -23.24 16.97
CA THR A 325 -6.07 -23.49 18.20
C THR A 325 -5.75 -24.84 18.83
N ASN A 326 -5.54 -25.87 18.01
CA ASN A 326 -5.08 -27.19 18.41
C ASN A 326 -3.70 -27.20 19.06
N ILE A 327 -2.77 -26.37 18.56
CA ILE A 327 -1.41 -26.28 19.09
C ILE A 327 -1.41 -25.49 20.41
N VAL A 328 -2.21 -24.42 20.50
CA VAL A 328 -2.43 -23.68 21.74
C VAL A 328 -3.05 -24.59 22.80
N GLY A 329 -4.05 -25.38 22.43
CA GLY A 329 -4.67 -26.40 23.30
C GLY A 329 -3.66 -27.42 23.81
N ALA A 330 -2.85 -28.01 22.92
CA ALA A 330 -1.86 -29.02 23.31
C ALA A 330 -0.78 -28.46 24.23
N LYS A 331 -0.30 -27.23 23.97
CA LYS A 331 0.64 -26.55 24.87
C LYS A 331 0.06 -26.45 26.28
N ARG A 332 -1.22 -26.05 26.39
CA ARG A 332 -1.91 -25.96 27.68
C ARG A 332 -2.01 -27.32 28.37
N GLU A 333 -2.43 -28.36 27.67
CA GLU A 333 -2.57 -29.71 28.23
C GLU A 333 -1.23 -30.31 28.69
N ILE A 334 -0.15 -30.09 27.93
CA ILE A 334 1.20 -30.50 28.32
C ILE A 334 1.63 -29.76 29.59
N GLN A 335 1.38 -28.44 29.67
CA GLN A 335 1.70 -27.64 30.87
C GLN A 335 0.89 -28.10 32.09
N GLU A 336 -0.40 -28.38 31.95
CA GLU A 336 -1.26 -28.90 33.02
C GLU A 336 -0.80 -30.31 33.46
N CYS A 337 -0.39 -31.17 32.52
CA CYS A 337 0.18 -32.48 32.86
C CYS A 337 1.49 -32.38 33.64
N ILE A 338 2.38 -31.47 33.24
CA ILE A 338 3.63 -31.21 33.96
C ILE A 338 3.33 -30.70 35.39
N GLN A 339 2.36 -29.79 35.55
CA GLN A 339 1.96 -29.29 36.87
C GLN A 339 1.36 -30.38 37.76
N ARG A 340 0.54 -31.29 37.21
CA ARG A 340 -0.07 -32.40 37.98
C ARG A 340 0.93 -33.46 38.42
N LEU A 341 2.00 -33.67 37.64
CA LEU A 341 3.09 -34.59 37.99
C LEU A 341 3.98 -34.04 39.12
N ASP A 342 3.85 -32.76 39.46
CA ASP A 342 4.64 -32.07 40.48
C ASP A 342 4.15 -32.38 41.91
N HIS A 343 4.05 -33.67 42.24
CA HIS A 343 3.85 -34.16 43.59
C HIS A 343 5.05 -35.01 44.03
N ALA A 344 6.07 -34.31 44.53
CA ALA A 344 7.12 -34.75 45.45
C ALA A 344 8.14 -35.85 45.05
N LYS A 345 7.95 -36.65 44.00
CA LYS A 345 8.92 -37.74 43.66
C LYS A 345 9.52 -37.69 42.25
N ILE A 346 9.00 -36.83 41.37
CA ILE A 346 9.41 -36.74 39.96
C ILE A 346 10.03 -35.36 39.62
N ALA A 347 9.96 -34.38 40.52
CA ALA A 347 10.49 -33.03 40.34
C ALA A 347 11.99 -32.99 39.99
N GLU A 348 12.79 -33.94 40.48
CA GLU A 348 14.21 -34.03 40.17
C GLU A 348 14.46 -34.52 38.72
N THR A 349 13.60 -35.39 38.18
CA THR A 349 13.77 -35.97 36.84
C THR A 349 13.06 -35.19 35.73
N LEU A 350 11.90 -34.57 36.02
CA LEU A 350 11.09 -33.85 35.02
C LEU A 350 11.33 -32.33 34.98
N SER A 351 11.97 -31.72 35.99
CA SER A 351 12.44 -30.32 35.86
C SER A 351 13.40 -30.11 34.68
N ILE A 352 13.94 -31.21 34.15
CA ILE A 352 14.79 -31.31 32.95
C ILE A 352 13.99 -31.15 31.64
N ARG A 353 12.67 -31.39 31.60
CA ARG A 353 11.83 -31.20 30.39
C ARG A 353 11.39 -29.75 30.18
N ARG A 354 12.30 -28.77 30.26
CA ARG A 354 11.99 -27.37 29.89
C ARG A 354 11.85 -27.23 28.37
N ILE A 355 10.76 -27.74 27.81
CA ILE A 355 10.37 -27.51 26.42
C ILE A 355 9.83 -26.08 26.32
N SER A 356 10.51 -25.25 25.54
CA SER A 356 10.04 -23.89 25.23
C SER A 356 9.13 -23.90 24.00
N TRP A 357 7.95 -23.28 24.08
CA TRP A 357 7.02 -23.21 22.94
C TRP A 357 6.78 -21.76 22.54
N HIS A 358 7.22 -21.43 21.34
CA HIS A 358 7.14 -20.11 20.73
C HIS A 358 6.08 -20.08 19.63
N PHE A 359 5.28 -19.01 19.62
CA PHE A 359 4.33 -18.78 18.54
C PHE A 359 4.89 -17.72 17.57
N ASN A 360 4.89 -18.08 16.29
CA ASN A 360 5.29 -17.19 15.22
C ASN A 360 4.25 -16.08 15.03
N PRO A 361 4.67 -14.85 14.67
CA PRO A 361 3.76 -13.89 14.10
C PRO A 361 3.14 -14.47 12.80
N PRO A 362 1.91 -14.06 12.43
CA PRO A 362 1.26 -14.54 11.21
C PRO A 362 2.18 -14.45 9.98
N ALA A 363 2.20 -15.50 9.14
CA ALA A 363 3.02 -15.66 7.91
C ALA A 363 4.54 -15.94 8.10
N ALA A 364 4.90 -16.89 8.97
CA ALA A 364 6.30 -17.32 9.17
C ALA A 364 6.89 -18.16 8.01
N PRO A 365 8.24 -18.21 7.87
CA PRO A 365 8.95 -18.77 6.70
C PRO A 365 8.86 -20.30 6.52
N HIS A 366 8.15 -21.05 7.37
CA HIS A 366 7.96 -22.50 7.23
C HIS A 366 7.19 -22.90 5.95
N MET A 367 6.45 -21.95 5.34
CA MET A 367 5.63 -22.16 4.14
C MET A 367 6.39 -22.75 2.93
N ALA A 368 7.70 -22.53 2.83
CA ALA A 368 8.51 -23.05 1.71
C ALA A 368 8.63 -24.58 1.71
N LEU A 369 8.71 -25.20 2.90
CA LEU A 369 8.83 -26.66 3.02
C LEU A 369 7.48 -27.34 2.85
N ILE A 370 6.39 -26.73 3.32
CA ILE A 370 5.03 -27.20 2.99
C ILE A 370 4.81 -27.20 1.49
N ARG A 371 5.22 -26.14 0.78
CA ARG A 371 5.08 -26.11 -0.68
C ARG A 371 5.82 -27.28 -1.33
N SER A 372 7.00 -27.62 -0.84
CA SER A 372 7.79 -28.75 -1.35
C SER A 372 7.12 -30.08 -1.02
N ALA A 373 6.60 -30.25 0.20
CA ALA A 373 5.85 -31.43 0.63
C ALA A 373 4.56 -31.61 -0.17
N LYS A 374 3.75 -30.54 -0.34
CA LYS A 374 2.54 -30.55 -1.16
C LYS A 374 2.86 -30.92 -2.61
N ARG A 375 3.89 -30.33 -3.22
CA ARG A 375 4.32 -30.67 -4.59
C ARG A 375 4.72 -32.13 -4.71
N ALA A 376 5.51 -32.64 -3.76
CA ALA A 376 5.92 -34.04 -3.75
C ALA A 376 4.70 -34.96 -3.62
N LEU A 377 3.76 -34.67 -2.70
CA LEU A 377 2.53 -35.45 -2.57
C LEU A 377 1.64 -35.38 -3.80
N THR A 378 1.45 -34.20 -4.41
CA THR A 378 0.69 -34.06 -5.65
C THR A 378 1.32 -34.87 -6.79
N ALA A 379 2.64 -34.94 -6.86
CA ALA A 379 3.34 -35.78 -7.83
C ALA A 379 3.18 -37.28 -7.53
N THR A 380 3.18 -37.68 -6.26
CA THR A 380 2.96 -39.08 -5.83
C THR A 380 1.51 -39.54 -6.05
N PHE A 381 0.53 -38.67 -5.80
CA PHE A 381 -0.90 -38.96 -5.97
C PHE A 381 -1.37 -38.60 -7.40
N TYR A 382 -1.01 -39.41 -8.39
CA TYR A 382 -1.41 -39.12 -9.77
C TYR A 382 -2.83 -39.63 -10.13
N LYS A 383 -3.38 -40.63 -9.45
CA LYS A 383 -4.76 -41.17 -9.61
C LYS A 383 -5.01 -42.25 -8.55
N GLY A 384 -6.20 -42.29 -7.94
CA GLY A 384 -6.63 -43.39 -7.05
C GLY A 384 -7.25 -42.94 -5.72
N THR A 385 -7.93 -43.88 -5.07
CA THR A 385 -8.55 -43.68 -3.75
C THR A 385 -7.48 -43.67 -2.67
N LEU A 386 -7.41 -42.59 -1.89
CA LEU A 386 -6.46 -42.46 -0.79
C LEU A 386 -7.02 -43.14 0.47
N THR A 387 -6.32 -44.11 1.06
CA THR A 387 -6.66 -44.70 2.37
C THR A 387 -5.69 -44.19 3.45
N ASP A 388 -6.00 -44.40 4.73
CA ASP A 388 -5.13 -43.98 5.84
C ASP A 388 -3.72 -44.62 5.74
N GLU A 389 -3.65 -45.89 5.30
CA GLU A 389 -2.39 -46.62 5.08
C GLU A 389 -1.59 -46.04 3.90
N ILE A 390 -2.27 -45.77 2.77
CA ILE A 390 -1.62 -45.18 1.58
C ILE A 390 -1.12 -43.77 1.92
N LEU A 391 -1.90 -42.95 2.64
CA LEU A 391 -1.49 -41.61 3.04
C LEU A 391 -0.25 -41.66 3.95
N THR A 392 -0.26 -42.53 4.96
CA THR A 392 0.88 -42.71 5.87
C THR A 392 2.14 -43.11 5.09
N THR A 393 2.03 -44.10 4.20
CA THR A 393 3.14 -44.57 3.37
C THR A 393 3.65 -43.48 2.42
N ALA A 394 2.75 -42.72 1.80
CA ALA A 394 3.10 -41.61 0.93
C ALA A 394 3.83 -40.49 1.69
N LEU A 395 3.41 -40.17 2.92
CA LEU A 395 4.12 -39.20 3.76
C LEU A 395 5.52 -39.69 4.13
N CYS A 396 5.71 -40.98 4.44
CA CYS A 396 7.04 -41.56 4.67
C CYS A 396 7.94 -41.43 3.43
N TYR A 397 7.40 -41.72 2.24
CA TYR A 397 8.12 -41.56 0.98
C TYR A 397 8.49 -40.09 0.72
N VAL A 398 7.56 -39.17 0.94
CA VAL A 398 7.81 -37.74 0.79
C VAL A 398 8.84 -37.27 1.81
N GLU A 399 8.76 -37.66 3.08
CA GLU A 399 9.77 -37.37 4.09
C GLU A 399 11.16 -37.81 3.63
N ASN A 400 11.28 -39.03 3.09
CA ASN A 400 12.52 -39.56 2.54
C ASN A 400 13.05 -38.67 1.41
N LEU A 401 12.21 -38.34 0.42
CA LEU A 401 12.56 -37.47 -0.70
C LEU A 401 13.03 -36.08 -0.24
N LEU A 402 12.31 -35.51 0.74
CA LEU A 402 12.62 -34.21 1.30
C LEU A 402 13.95 -34.25 2.08
N ASN A 403 14.26 -35.31 2.82
CA ASN A 403 15.54 -35.40 3.53
C ASN A 403 16.74 -35.71 2.62
N GLY A 404 16.51 -36.22 1.40
CA GLY A 404 17.54 -36.49 0.39
C GLY A 404 18.03 -35.27 -0.39
N ARG A 405 17.50 -34.08 -0.09
CA ARG A 405 17.91 -32.85 -0.77
C ARG A 405 19.36 -32.47 -0.44
N PRO A 406 20.17 -32.07 -1.43
CA PRO A 406 21.47 -31.44 -1.21
C PRO A 406 21.36 -30.21 -0.30
N LEU A 407 22.28 -30.09 0.67
CA LEU A 407 22.42 -28.88 1.49
C LEU A 407 23.17 -27.79 0.75
N ALA A 408 24.26 -28.17 0.11
CA ALA A 408 25.09 -27.32 -0.73
C ALA A 408 25.27 -27.98 -2.10
N TYR A 409 25.52 -27.18 -3.12
CA TYR A 409 26.01 -27.69 -4.39
C TYR A 409 27.42 -28.25 -4.16
N ALA A 410 27.70 -29.47 -4.66
CA ALA A 410 29.06 -29.98 -4.70
C ALA A 410 29.91 -29.08 -5.62
N SER A 411 31.20 -28.96 -5.31
CA SER A 411 32.16 -28.36 -6.23
C SER A 411 32.20 -29.20 -7.51
N LEU A 412 32.11 -28.55 -8.68
CA LEU A 412 32.26 -29.22 -9.97
C LEU A 412 33.68 -29.79 -10.16
N GLU A 413 34.65 -29.27 -9.42
CA GLU A 413 36.07 -29.61 -9.56
C GLU A 413 36.45 -30.92 -8.85
N THR A 414 35.68 -31.36 -7.85
CA THR A 414 35.94 -32.58 -7.11
C THR A 414 34.83 -33.61 -7.31
N ARG A 415 35.01 -34.53 -8.27
CA ARG A 415 34.10 -35.66 -8.50
C ARG A 415 33.92 -36.59 -7.28
N GLU A 416 34.79 -36.48 -6.28
CA GLU A 416 34.88 -37.42 -5.15
C GLU A 416 34.14 -36.96 -3.89
N VAL A 417 33.65 -35.71 -3.83
CA VAL A 417 33.02 -35.21 -2.59
C VAL A 417 31.52 -35.52 -2.63
N GLU A 418 31.10 -36.54 -1.88
CA GLU A 418 29.69 -36.89 -1.68
C GLU A 418 28.86 -35.64 -1.29
N VAL A 419 27.66 -35.48 -1.85
CA VAL A 419 26.82 -34.32 -1.56
C VAL A 419 26.21 -34.46 -0.17
N LEU A 420 26.43 -33.49 0.72
CA LEU A 420 25.81 -33.52 2.04
C LEU A 420 24.29 -33.38 1.92
N THR A 421 23.56 -34.30 2.54
CA THR A 421 22.08 -34.34 2.62
C THR A 421 21.64 -34.48 4.08
N PHE A 422 20.35 -34.26 4.38
CA PHE A 422 19.85 -34.48 5.74
C PHE A 422 19.83 -35.95 6.16
N HIS A 423 19.82 -36.90 5.22
CA HIS A 423 19.97 -38.31 5.56
C HIS A 423 21.28 -38.62 6.29
N HIS A 424 22.35 -37.90 5.99
CA HIS A 424 23.62 -38.05 6.72
C HIS A 424 23.44 -37.75 8.21
N LEU A 425 22.62 -36.76 8.56
CA LEU A 425 22.32 -36.43 9.95
C LEU A 425 21.35 -37.41 10.60
N LEU A 426 20.30 -37.83 9.87
CA LEU A 426 19.22 -38.64 10.44
C LEU A 426 19.52 -40.15 10.47
N THR A 427 20.31 -40.62 9.51
CA THR A 427 20.55 -42.06 9.26
C THR A 427 22.04 -42.40 9.12
N GLY A 428 22.94 -41.41 9.10
CA GLY A 428 24.38 -41.61 8.93
C GLY A 428 24.83 -41.90 7.50
N ARG A 429 23.94 -41.82 6.49
CA ARG A 429 24.20 -42.17 5.08
C ARG A 429 23.46 -41.25 4.12
N SER A 430 23.93 -41.04 2.88
CA SER A 430 23.21 -40.22 1.91
C SER A 430 21.96 -40.88 1.33
N GLN A 431 21.96 -42.22 1.21
CA GLN A 431 20.92 -42.98 0.53
C GLN A 431 20.39 -44.08 1.47
N PRO A 432 19.26 -43.90 2.17
CA PRO A 432 18.80 -44.87 3.14
C PRO A 432 18.15 -46.12 2.53
N ASN A 433 17.76 -46.05 1.25
CA ASN A 433 17.03 -47.13 0.57
C ASN A 433 17.97 -48.18 -0.05
N PHE A 434 19.27 -47.91 -0.07
CA PHE A 434 20.28 -48.91 -0.39
C PHE A 434 20.70 -49.60 0.91
N PRO A 435 20.90 -50.93 0.92
CA PRO A 435 21.59 -51.57 2.03
C PRO A 435 22.93 -50.83 2.22
N PRO A 436 23.40 -50.64 3.46
CA PRO A 436 24.78 -50.23 3.63
C PRO A 436 25.65 -51.20 2.83
N ASP A 437 26.71 -50.71 2.18
CA ASP A 437 27.74 -51.60 1.68
C ASP A 437 28.06 -52.60 2.79
N VAL A 438 28.18 -53.89 2.44
CA VAL A 438 28.57 -54.90 3.41
C VAL A 438 30.02 -54.62 3.77
N PHE A 439 30.21 -53.72 4.73
CA PHE A 439 31.49 -53.46 5.32
C PHE A 439 31.92 -54.74 6.02
N THR A 440 33.08 -55.26 5.65
CA THR A 440 33.68 -56.41 6.33
C THR A 440 34.25 -55.95 7.67
N ASP A 441 34.37 -56.84 8.65
CA ASP A 441 35.04 -56.52 9.93
C ASP A 441 36.48 -55.98 9.72
N SER A 442 37.09 -56.25 8.55
CA SER A 442 38.40 -55.72 8.16
C SER A 442 38.39 -54.24 7.77
N ASP A 443 37.26 -53.70 7.29
CA ASP A 443 37.08 -52.27 6.97
C ASP A 443 36.95 -51.41 8.25
N PHE A 444 36.66 -52.05 9.39
CA PHE A 444 36.43 -51.41 10.68
C PHE A 444 37.53 -51.70 11.70
N THR A 445 38.75 -51.21 11.50
CA THR A 445 39.82 -51.33 12.51
C THR A 445 39.65 -50.39 13.73
N PHE A 446 38.44 -49.95 14.06
CA PHE A 446 38.16 -49.20 15.29
C PHE A 446 37.42 -50.07 16.29
N ARG A 447 38.13 -50.61 17.30
CA ARG A 447 37.60 -51.40 18.44
C ARG A 447 36.44 -50.75 19.24
N LYS A 448 35.96 -49.57 18.86
CA LYS A 448 34.91 -48.80 19.55
C LYS A 448 33.90 -48.25 18.53
N ARG A 449 32.93 -49.06 18.10
CA ARG A 449 31.86 -48.70 17.14
C ARG A 449 31.16 -47.35 17.44
N TRP A 450 31.00 -47.02 18.72
CA TRP A 450 30.47 -45.73 19.17
C TRP A 450 31.32 -44.53 18.70
N ARG A 451 32.65 -44.64 18.71
CA ARG A 451 33.54 -43.57 18.23
C ARG A 451 33.39 -43.32 16.74
N TYR A 452 33.09 -44.35 15.96
CA TYR A 452 32.81 -44.20 14.53
C TYR A 452 31.52 -43.41 14.29
N ALA A 453 30.45 -43.72 15.03
CA ALA A 453 29.20 -42.94 14.97
C ALA A 453 29.41 -41.47 15.36
N GLN A 454 30.22 -41.20 16.40
CA GLN A 454 30.62 -39.83 16.74
C GLN A 454 31.41 -39.15 15.62
N ALA A 455 32.36 -39.87 15.01
CA ALA A 455 33.16 -39.33 13.90
C ALA A 455 32.28 -38.95 12.69
N LEU A 456 31.26 -39.74 12.36
CA LEU A 456 30.28 -39.41 11.33
C LEU A 456 29.48 -38.15 11.68
N ALA A 457 29.02 -38.02 12.93
CA ALA A 457 28.32 -36.82 13.39
C ALA A 457 29.23 -35.57 13.32
N THR A 458 30.49 -35.69 13.76
CA THR A 458 31.50 -34.62 13.66
C THR A 458 31.77 -34.26 12.20
N TYR A 459 31.87 -35.24 11.30
CA TYR A 459 32.04 -35.03 9.87
C TYR A 459 30.86 -34.25 9.26
N PHE A 460 29.62 -34.64 9.57
CA PHE A 460 28.42 -33.90 9.17
C PHE A 460 28.53 -32.43 9.60
N TRP A 461 28.82 -32.18 10.88
CA TRP A 461 28.89 -30.81 11.39
C TRP A 461 30.05 -30.00 10.80
N ARG A 462 31.18 -30.63 10.50
CA ARG A 462 32.29 -29.99 9.79
C ARG A 462 31.86 -29.53 8.40
N ARG A 463 31.19 -30.40 7.64
CA ARG A 463 30.68 -30.06 6.30
C ARG A 463 29.49 -29.11 6.33
N TRP A 464 28.67 -29.16 7.38
CA TRP A 464 27.66 -28.14 7.61
C TRP A 464 28.29 -26.75 7.80
N MET A 465 29.43 -26.66 8.49
CA MET A 465 30.15 -25.40 8.63
C MET A 465 30.72 -24.88 7.29
N GLU A 466 31.05 -25.76 6.33
CA GLU A 466 31.41 -25.36 4.96
C GLU A 466 30.20 -24.79 4.19
N TYR A 467 28.97 -25.23 4.52
CA TYR A 467 27.73 -24.70 3.95
C TYR A 467 27.30 -23.36 4.56
N VAL A 468 27.53 -23.13 5.86
CA VAL A 468 27.10 -21.89 6.55
C VAL A 468 27.45 -20.59 5.79
N PRO A 469 28.64 -20.42 5.19
CA PRO A 469 28.97 -19.26 4.35
C PRO A 469 28.00 -19.02 3.19
N SER A 470 27.39 -20.05 2.59
CA SER A 470 26.42 -19.86 1.51
C SER A 470 25.10 -19.23 1.98
N LEU A 471 24.88 -19.13 3.30
CA LEU A 471 23.72 -18.49 3.92
C LEU A 471 23.92 -16.99 4.19
N ILE A 472 25.09 -16.41 3.89
CA ILE A 472 25.41 -14.99 4.13
C ILE A 472 24.52 -14.05 3.30
N GLY A 473 24.22 -14.44 2.06
CA GLY A 473 23.48 -13.62 1.12
C GLY A 473 22.02 -13.39 1.53
N ARG A 474 21.56 -12.13 1.51
CA ARG A 474 20.13 -11.81 1.59
C ARG A 474 19.50 -11.93 0.20
N GLY A 475 18.83 -13.04 -0.08
CA GLY A 475 18.15 -13.25 -1.37
C GLY A 475 16.96 -12.30 -1.63
N LYS A 476 16.44 -11.62 -0.60
CA LYS A 476 15.38 -10.60 -0.69
C LYS A 476 15.52 -9.58 0.46
N TRP A 477 14.85 -8.43 0.32
CA TRP A 477 14.76 -7.39 1.36
C TRP A 477 16.14 -6.87 1.81
N THR A 478 16.87 -6.27 0.88
CA THR A 478 18.24 -5.78 1.08
C THR A 478 18.31 -4.33 1.57
N LYS A 479 17.27 -3.53 1.33
CA LYS A 479 17.20 -2.12 1.71
C LYS A 479 16.73 -1.96 3.16
N ASN A 480 17.35 -1.04 3.89
CA ASN A 480 16.85 -0.58 5.17
C ASN A 480 15.64 0.33 4.93
N GLU A 481 14.44 -0.23 5.11
CA GLU A 481 13.19 0.55 5.12
C GLU A 481 12.84 0.90 6.57
N ARG A 482 12.23 2.08 6.78
CA ARG A 482 11.69 2.46 8.10
C ARG A 482 10.66 1.41 8.54
N ASN A 483 10.82 0.90 9.76
CA ASN A 483 9.79 0.07 10.38
C ASN A 483 8.52 0.89 10.62
N MET A 484 7.37 0.25 10.47
CA MET A 484 6.09 0.82 10.84
C MET A 484 6.12 1.18 12.33
N SER A 485 5.62 2.36 12.68
CA SER A 485 5.44 2.80 14.06
C SER A 485 3.97 2.85 14.43
N VAL A 486 3.68 2.79 15.73
CA VAL A 486 2.36 3.09 16.27
C VAL A 486 1.92 4.46 15.73
N SER A 487 0.65 4.58 15.34
CA SER A 487 0.04 5.76 14.68
C SER A 487 0.33 5.95 13.19
N ASP A 488 1.10 5.06 12.53
CA ASP A 488 1.18 5.08 11.07
C ASP A 488 -0.15 4.58 10.44
N ILE A 489 -0.65 5.29 9.42
CA ILE A 489 -1.79 4.84 8.62
C ILE A 489 -1.29 3.79 7.61
N VAL A 490 -1.74 2.55 7.76
CA VAL A 490 -1.34 1.42 6.92
C VAL A 490 -2.51 0.88 6.09
N VAL A 491 -2.20 0.29 4.94
CA VAL A 491 -3.14 -0.52 4.16
C VAL A 491 -2.82 -1.98 4.47
N LEU A 492 -3.79 -2.72 5.00
CA LEU A 492 -3.63 -4.16 5.26
C LEU A 492 -3.66 -4.91 3.92
N ALA A 493 -2.53 -5.51 3.55
CA ALA A 493 -2.44 -6.40 2.41
C ALA A 493 -2.55 -7.85 2.88
N ASP A 494 -3.77 -8.33 3.11
CA ASP A 494 -4.03 -9.74 3.41
C ASP A 494 -4.33 -10.50 2.09
N PRO A 495 -3.61 -11.57 1.74
CA PRO A 495 -4.00 -12.39 0.59
C PRO A 495 -5.36 -13.09 0.76
N ASN A 496 -5.90 -13.19 1.98
CA ASN A 496 -7.20 -13.79 2.28
C ASN A 496 -8.36 -12.78 2.28
N THR A 497 -8.12 -11.47 2.20
CA THR A 497 -9.24 -10.53 2.05
C THR A 497 -9.86 -10.67 0.65
N PRO A 498 -11.20 -10.59 0.52
CA PRO A 498 -11.84 -10.60 -0.79
C PRO A 498 -11.24 -9.52 -1.68
N ARG A 499 -10.91 -9.85 -2.94
CA ARG A 499 -10.43 -8.85 -3.91
C ARG A 499 -11.47 -7.72 -4.00
N GLY A 500 -11.09 -6.51 -3.62
CA GLY A 500 -11.94 -5.31 -3.73
C GLY A 500 -12.52 -4.75 -2.43
N SER A 501 -12.16 -5.30 -1.26
CA SER A 501 -12.44 -4.66 0.04
C SER A 501 -11.55 -3.46 0.33
#